data_AF-A0A2E9GV96-F1
#
_entry.id   AF-A0A2E9GV96-F1
#
_cell.length_a   1.000
_cell.length_b   1.000
_cell.length_c   1.000
_cell.angle_alpha   90.00
_cell.angle_beta   90.00
_cell.angle_gamma   90.00
#
_symmetry.space_group_name_H-M   'P 1'
#
loop_
_entity.id
_entity.type
_entity.pdbx_description
1 polymer ?
#
loop_
_entity_poly.entity_id
_entity_poly.type
_entity_poly.pdbx_seq_one_letter_code
_entity_poly.pdbx_strand_id
1 'polypeptide(L)'
;MALVRLAIDYEFSSRQWWDQGGQDLWEALADASETAAIVLDEALADSWLAQAGSLPGWNDGPEYAPHPIAVSPADEEDEALV
;
A
#
# COMPACT_ATOMS: atom_id res chain seq x y z
N MET A 1 -7.50 14.72 -11.12
CA MET A 1 -7.36 13.31 -10.71
C MET A 1 -5.87 13.09 -10.62
N ALA A 2 -5.35 13.04 -9.40
CA ALA A 2 -3.94 12.79 -9.14
C ALA A 2 -3.73 11.27 -9.08
N LEU A 3 -2.62 10.78 -9.61
CA LEU A 3 -2.21 9.39 -9.48
C LEU A 3 -1.26 9.27 -8.30
N VAL A 4 -1.42 8.21 -7.52
CA VAL A 4 -0.54 7.88 -6.41
C VAL A 4 -0.06 6.45 -6.53
N ARG A 5 1.15 6.24 -6.05
CA ARG A 5 1.78 4.94 -5.91
C ARG A 5 1.56 4.44 -4.48
N LEU A 6 0.89 3.30 -4.35
CA LEU A 6 0.88 2.52 -3.11
C LEU A 6 1.99 1.49 -3.18
N ALA A 7 2.79 1.36 -2.13
CA ALA A 7 3.84 0.36 -2.02
C ALA A 7 3.73 -0.40 -0.70
N ILE A 8 3.88 -1.71 -0.73
CA ILE A 8 3.80 -2.58 0.45
C ILE A 8 5.19 -3.05 0.87
N ASP A 9 5.44 -3.07 2.17
CA ASP A 9 6.66 -3.64 2.74
C ASP A 9 6.40 -5.09 3.18
N TYR A 10 6.79 -6.07 2.37
CA TYR A 10 6.62 -7.49 2.70
C TYR A 10 7.56 -7.97 3.83
N GLU A 11 8.65 -7.24 4.12
CA GLU A 11 9.65 -7.65 5.11
C GLU A 11 9.27 -7.17 6.52
N PHE A 12 8.69 -5.98 6.64
CA PHE A 12 8.30 -5.35 7.90
C PHE A 12 6.79 -5.13 8.05
N SER A 13 5.98 -5.72 7.19
CA SER A 13 4.53 -5.78 7.41
C SER A 13 4.24 -6.60 8.67
N SER A 14 3.36 -6.07 9.53
CA SER A 14 2.85 -6.84 10.66
C SER A 14 2.21 -8.13 10.16
N ARG A 15 2.65 -9.28 10.69
CA ARG A 15 2.01 -10.57 10.42
C ARG A 15 0.55 -10.57 10.82
N GLN A 16 0.21 -9.88 11.91
CA GLN A 16 -1.17 -9.75 12.34
C GLN A 16 -2.01 -9.05 11.26
N TRP A 17 -1.50 -7.98 10.67
CA TRP A 17 -2.20 -7.30 9.58
C TRP A 17 -2.40 -8.20 8.36
N TRP A 18 -1.34 -8.93 8.00
CA TRP A 18 -1.37 -9.88 6.90
C TRP A 18 -2.44 -10.97 7.08
N ASP A 19 -2.41 -11.64 8.24
CA ASP A 19 -3.31 -12.75 8.60
C ASP A 19 -4.76 -12.30 8.86
N GLN A 20 -5.01 -11.01 9.10
CA GLN A 20 -6.35 -10.46 9.37
C GLN A 20 -7.06 -9.95 8.10
N GLY A 21 -6.53 -10.29 6.92
CA GLY A 21 -7.13 -9.97 5.62
C GLY A 21 -6.44 -8.82 4.90
N GLY A 22 -5.32 -8.29 5.42
CA GLY A 22 -4.51 -7.30 4.71
C GLY A 22 -3.89 -7.87 3.44
N GLN A 23 -3.54 -9.15 3.47
CA GLN A 23 -3.09 -9.88 2.29
C GLN A 23 -4.17 -9.91 1.20
N ASP A 24 -5.36 -10.43 1.50
CA ASP A 24 -6.46 -10.50 0.53
C ASP A 24 -6.82 -9.12 -0.04
N LEU A 25 -6.79 -8.09 0.83
CA LEU A 25 -7.06 -6.71 0.45
C LEU A 25 -6.02 -6.18 -0.55
N TRP A 26 -4.73 -6.48 -0.34
CA TRP A 26 -3.64 -6.10 -1.23
C TRP A 26 -3.67 -6.88 -2.54
N GLU A 27 -3.87 -8.19 -2.48
CA GLU A 27 -3.98 -9.07 -3.65
C GLU A 27 -5.17 -8.68 -4.54
N ALA A 28 -6.26 -8.18 -3.96
CA ALA A 28 -7.42 -7.68 -4.71
C ALA A 28 -7.14 -6.38 -5.50
N LEU A 29 -6.16 -5.57 -5.09
CA LEU A 29 -5.71 -4.43 -5.88
C LEU A 29 -4.62 -4.80 -6.89
N ALA A 30 -3.75 -5.74 -6.51
CA ALA A 30 -2.61 -6.12 -7.30
C ALA A 30 -2.96 -7.06 -8.47
N ASP A 31 -4.24 -7.44 -8.65
CA ASP A 31 -4.82 -8.32 -9.68
C ASP A 31 -3.75 -8.89 -10.64
N ALA A 32 -3.09 -9.97 -10.19
CA ALA A 32 -2.08 -10.77 -10.90
C ALA A 32 -0.63 -10.25 -11.03
N SER A 33 -0.18 -9.19 -10.36
CA SER A 33 1.24 -8.80 -10.34
C SER A 33 1.89 -8.98 -8.97
N GLU A 34 3.00 -9.72 -8.91
CA GLU A 34 3.91 -9.85 -7.74
C GLU A 34 4.64 -8.53 -7.42
N THR A 35 4.03 -7.40 -7.74
CA THR A 35 4.62 -6.07 -7.60
C THR A 35 4.41 -5.55 -6.19
N ALA A 36 5.50 -5.15 -5.55
CA ALA A 36 5.46 -4.45 -4.27
C ALA A 36 4.86 -3.04 -4.34
N ALA A 37 4.43 -2.58 -5.53
CA ALA A 37 3.79 -1.30 -5.69
C ALA A 37 2.79 -1.28 -6.86
N ILE A 38 1.77 -0.44 -6.73
CA ILE A 38 0.67 -0.25 -7.68
C ILE A 38 0.36 1.24 -7.82
N VAL A 39 -0.06 1.67 -9.01
CA VAL A 39 -0.45 3.06 -9.29
C VAL A 39 -1.95 3.11 -9.51
N LEU A 40 -2.63 3.99 -8.77
CA LEU A 40 -4.07 4.20 -8.87
C LEU A 40 -4.45 5.65 -8.60
N ASP A 41 -5.71 5.99 -8.86
CA ASP A 41 -6.26 7.30 -8.55
C ASP A 41 -6.25 7.57 -7.04
N GLU A 42 -5.92 8.81 -6.66
CA GLU A 42 -5.86 9.28 -5.27
C GLU A 42 -7.14 8.96 -4.48
N ALA A 43 -8.33 9.16 -5.07
CA ALA A 43 -9.58 8.90 -4.35
C ALA A 43 -9.80 7.40 -4.08
N LEU A 44 -9.35 6.55 -5.01
CA LEU A 44 -9.38 5.11 -4.80
C LEU A 44 -8.35 4.69 -3.74
N ALA A 45 -7.17 5.33 -3.73
CA ALA A 45 -6.11 5.06 -2.78
C ALA A 45 -6.53 5.43 -1.36
N ASP A 46 -7.12 6.60 -1.17
CA ASP A 46 -7.65 7.03 0.14
C ASP A 46 -8.71 6.08 0.66
N SER A 47 -9.69 5.70 -0.18
CA SER A 47 -10.74 4.76 0.21
C SER A 47 -10.17 3.41 0.61
N TRP A 48 -9.16 2.93 -0.13
CA TRP A 48 -8.55 1.65 0.11
C TRP A 48 -7.65 1.66 1.35
N LEU A 49 -6.84 2.71 1.54
CA LEU A 49 -6.01 2.90 2.74
C LEU A 49 -6.85 3.02 4.01
N ALA A 50 -8.01 3.67 3.94
CA ALA A 50 -8.94 3.72 5.06
C ALA A 50 -9.44 2.31 5.44
N GLN A 51 -9.64 1.43 4.46
CA GLN A 51 -10.00 0.04 4.69
C GLN A 51 -8.82 -0.78 5.24
N ALA A 52 -7.63 -0.65 4.64
CA ALA A 52 -6.39 -1.28 5.09
C ALA A 52 -6.04 -0.90 6.53
N GLY A 53 -6.16 0.39 6.86
CA GLY A 53 -5.90 0.93 8.20
C GLY A 53 -6.93 0.55 9.25
N SER A 54 -8.07 0.00 8.86
CA SER A 54 -9.06 -0.55 9.81
C SER A 54 -8.69 -1.95 10.32
N LEU A 55 -7.73 -2.62 9.69
CA LEU A 55 -7.32 -3.97 10.05
C LEU A 55 -6.39 -3.95 11.28
N PRO A 56 -6.47 -4.98 12.15
CA PRO A 56 -5.54 -5.13 13.27
C PRO A 56 -4.10 -5.24 12.78
N GLY A 57 -3.12 -4.74 13.55
CA GLY A 57 -1.71 -4.81 13.15
C GLY A 57 -1.26 -3.71 12.16
N TRP A 58 -2.15 -2.80 11.75
CA TRP A 58 -1.76 -1.66 10.90
C TRP A 58 -0.65 -0.80 11.51
N ASN A 59 -0.58 -0.72 12.84
CA ASN A 59 0.45 -0.03 13.62
C ASN A 59 0.97 -0.94 14.76
N ASP A 60 1.49 -2.12 14.44
CA ASP A 60 1.84 -3.17 15.41
C ASP A 60 3.12 -2.89 16.23
N GLY A 61 3.58 -1.64 16.23
CA GLY A 61 4.73 -1.18 17.01
C GLY A 61 6.01 -1.00 16.19
N PRO A 62 7.11 -0.59 16.85
CA PRO A 62 8.35 -0.12 16.20
C PRO A 62 9.17 -1.22 15.51
N GLU A 63 8.84 -2.49 15.76
CA GLU A 63 9.45 -3.65 15.08
C GLU A 63 8.91 -3.83 13.65
N TYR A 64 7.79 -3.18 13.34
CA TYR A 64 7.11 -3.22 12.05
C TYR A 64 7.02 -1.83 11.44
N ALA A 65 6.77 -1.76 10.13
CA ALA A 65 6.48 -0.49 9.50
C ALA A 65 5.24 0.14 10.18
N PRO A 66 5.27 1.45 10.52
CA PRO A 66 4.14 2.11 11.17
C PRO A 66 2.87 2.01 10.31
N HIS A 67 3.02 1.89 8.99
CA HIS A 67 1.98 1.45 8.07
C HIS A 67 2.60 0.40 7.14
N PRO A 68 2.00 -0.81 7.01
CA PRO A 68 2.41 -1.81 6.03
C PRO A 68 2.51 -1.28 4.60
N ILE A 69 1.77 -0.20 4.30
CA ILE A 69 1.68 0.39 2.96
C ILE A 69 2.01 1.87 3.00
N ALA A 70 2.92 2.26 2.12
CA ALA A 70 3.33 3.64 1.90
C ALA A 70 2.63 4.22 0.67
N VAL A 71 2.31 5.51 0.73
CA VAL A 71 1.74 6.30 -0.36
C VAL A 71 2.79 7.29 -0.83
N SER A 72 2.94 7.44 -2.14
CA SER A 72 3.78 8.47 -2.74
C SER A 72 3.09 9.03 -3.99
N PRO A 73 3.30 10.30 -4.36
CA PRO A 73 2.78 10.82 -5.62
C PRO A 73 3.34 9.99 -6.79
N ALA A 74 2.50 9.64 -7.76
CA ALA A 74 2.95 8.92 -8.95
C ALA A 74 3.64 9.83 -9.98
N ASP A 75 3.61 11.15 -9.76
CA ASP A 75 4.27 12.19 -10.58
C ASP A 75 5.82 12.15 -10.54
N GLU A 76 6.44 11.20 -9.85
CA GLU A 76 7.91 11.12 -9.76
C GLU A 76 8.61 10.49 -10.99
N GLU A 77 7.89 10.14 -12.07
CA GLU A 77 8.50 9.68 -13.33
C GLU A 77 7.81 10.22 -14.61
N ASP A 78 7.92 11.52 -14.88
CA ASP A 78 7.97 12.05 -16.27
C ASP A 78 8.75 13.39 -16.35
N GLU A 79 9.86 13.53 -15.61
CA GLU A 79 10.83 14.62 -15.84
C GLU A 79 12.27 14.14 -15.64
N ALA A 80 12.66 13.12 -16.39
CA ALA A 80 14.07 12.80 -16.61
C ALA A 80 14.29 12.21 -18.01
N LEU A 81 14.39 13.09 -19.02
CA LEU A 81 15.35 13.04 -20.15
C LEU A 81 14.86 13.90 -21.36
N VAL A 82 15.24 15.18 -21.37
CA VAL A 82 15.58 15.93 -22.61
C VAL A 82 16.85 16.73 -22.35
#